data_AF-A0A9X2NVJ6-F1
#
_entry.id   AF-A0A9X2NVJ6-F1
#
_cell.length_a   1.000
_cell.length_b   1.000
_cell.length_c   1.000
_cell.angle_alpha   90.00
_cell.angle_beta   90.00
_cell.angle_gamma   90.00
#
_symmetry.space_group_name_H-M   'P 1'
#
loop_
_entity.id
_entity.type
_entity.pdbx_description
1 polymer ?
#
loop_
_entity_poly.entity_id
_entity_poly.type
_entity_poly.pdbx_seq_one_letter_code
_entity_poly.pdbx_strand_id
1 'polypeptide(L)'
;MINRANKAKESLESSTAYTEQSAVRQLYGETLFLRAFAYFHLVRMYGAVPLRLTSATELNCPRSFVEDVYGQVTEDLETALEYMYYNSEGNVGAWGHADKTAAALLLARVYCTMGSAALSNKGVGMIVDIKGEQKRFNCAGVEGAANIDAEQCYSRAKELCDMVIARRGTDYDLATDYLNLWGSNNRRNKEFVWGASANGGDTDFNNSYLHYYHNPAPYGGAGAWIYMAPNLYEQYDETDDRIVHGVWHYYQTAYNGTAKWVSFPSSSDVYNADNLPENLKAFRPDFNSSYKYGVACLTKHYNGDIANPSFFSARQATAQNQDVILIRFAEAYLLRAEAEVELGNVQAAMEDVDVIRKRAKAETLYAGKVTDQVEARSMVLKERGLEFCQEFNRKFDLLRWGLYLDVMNETQSIVCGNANRSTVRSKKNLLYAIPAAEVAENKLLGGNNYGY
;
A
#
# COMPACT_ATOMS: atom_id res chain seq x y z
N MET A 1 -8.62 6.52 17.00
CA MET A 1 -7.15 6.54 17.18
C MET A 1 -6.69 7.87 17.77
N ILE A 2 -6.85 9.01 17.08
CA ILE A 2 -6.42 10.35 17.53
C ILE A 2 -6.78 10.69 18.98
N ASN A 3 -8.05 10.59 19.38
CA ASN A 3 -8.44 10.92 20.76
C ASN A 3 -7.75 10.03 21.81
N ARG A 4 -7.55 8.73 21.51
CA ARG A 4 -6.81 7.82 22.40
C ARG A 4 -5.33 8.22 22.48
N ALA A 5 -4.74 8.60 21.36
CA ALA A 5 -3.37 9.10 21.32
C ALA A 5 -3.22 10.41 22.11
N ASN A 6 -4.16 11.36 21.99
CA ASN A 6 -4.12 12.60 22.77
C ASN A 6 -4.22 12.34 24.28
N LYS A 7 -5.12 11.44 24.71
CA LYS A 7 -5.22 11.04 26.13
C LYS A 7 -3.92 10.41 26.65
N ALA A 8 -3.33 9.52 25.87
CA ALA A 8 -2.05 8.89 26.21
C ALA A 8 -0.93 9.93 26.29
N LYS A 9 -0.83 10.82 25.29
CA LYS A 9 0.14 11.92 25.25
C LYS A 9 0.05 12.80 26.49
N GLU A 10 -1.15 13.31 26.80
CA GLU A 10 -1.38 14.17 27.98
C GLU A 10 -1.03 13.46 29.30
N SER A 11 -1.29 12.15 29.38
CA SER A 11 -0.94 11.35 30.56
C SER A 11 0.57 11.14 30.67
N LEU A 12 1.28 10.88 29.57
CA LEU A 12 2.73 10.71 29.52
C LEU A 12 3.47 12.03 29.83
N GLU A 13 2.90 13.16 29.41
CA GLU A 13 3.43 14.51 29.64
C GLU A 13 3.13 15.05 31.05
N SER A 14 2.34 14.33 31.86
CA SER A 14 2.09 14.71 33.26
C SER A 14 3.33 14.62 34.17
N SER A 15 4.43 14.04 33.66
CA SER A 15 5.72 13.95 34.32
C SER A 15 6.86 14.05 33.29
N THR A 16 8.11 14.12 33.76
CA THR A 16 9.31 14.07 32.90
C THR A 16 9.75 12.65 32.55
N ALA A 17 8.99 11.62 32.94
CA ALA A 17 9.40 10.23 32.74
C ALA A 17 9.60 9.85 31.26
N TYR A 18 8.88 10.49 30.32
CA TYR A 18 9.04 10.24 28.89
C TYR A 18 10.37 10.74 28.31
N THR A 19 11.09 11.64 29.01
CA THR A 19 12.45 12.05 28.64
C THR A 19 13.52 11.30 29.43
N GLU A 20 13.18 10.76 30.61
CA GLU A 20 14.15 10.12 31.51
C GLU A 20 14.19 8.59 31.43
N GLN A 21 13.07 7.94 31.11
CA GLN A 21 12.92 6.48 31.16
C GLN A 21 12.72 5.90 29.76
N SER A 22 13.58 4.98 29.34
CA SER A 22 13.60 4.43 27.97
C SER A 22 12.26 3.81 27.53
N ALA A 23 11.62 3.03 28.40
CA ALA A 23 10.33 2.41 28.10
C ALA A 23 9.19 3.44 27.97
N VAL A 24 9.17 4.48 28.81
CA VAL A 24 8.14 5.54 28.74
C VAL A 24 8.37 6.42 27.51
N ARG A 25 9.64 6.70 27.20
CA ARG A 25 10.07 7.40 25.99
C ARG A 25 9.57 6.69 24.72
N GLN A 26 9.75 5.37 24.66
CA GLN A 26 9.24 4.54 23.56
C GLN A 26 7.72 4.68 23.42
N LEU A 27 6.96 4.55 24.53
CA LEU A 27 5.50 4.70 24.51
C LEU A 27 5.03 6.09 24.05
N TYR A 28 5.79 7.14 24.38
CA TYR A 28 5.51 8.49 23.91
C TYR A 28 5.70 8.61 22.39
N GLY A 29 6.82 8.11 21.86
CA GLY A 29 7.06 8.07 20.42
C GLY A 29 6.01 7.25 19.67
N GLU A 30 5.64 6.06 20.18
CA GLU A 30 4.57 5.23 19.60
C GLU A 30 3.21 5.93 19.59
N THR A 31 2.92 6.71 20.65
CA THR A 31 1.68 7.49 20.75
C THR A 31 1.58 8.54 19.64
N LEU A 32 2.67 9.28 19.40
CA LEU A 32 2.74 10.27 18.33
C LEU A 32 2.73 9.62 16.96
N PHE A 33 3.44 8.49 16.78
CA PHE A 33 3.40 7.70 15.55
C PHE A 33 1.97 7.29 15.17
N LEU A 34 1.17 6.79 16.12
CA LEU A 34 -0.23 6.42 15.87
C LEU A 34 -1.11 7.63 15.54
N ARG A 35 -0.86 8.79 16.16
CA ARG A 35 -1.59 10.03 15.86
C ARG A 35 -1.27 10.52 14.45
N ALA A 36 0.01 10.55 14.08
CA ALA A 36 0.46 10.88 12.74
C ALA A 36 -0.08 9.91 11.69
N PHE A 37 -0.05 8.60 11.95
CA PHE A 37 -0.62 7.58 11.07
C PHE A 37 -2.10 7.87 10.78
N ALA A 38 -2.89 8.20 11.81
CA ALA A 38 -4.30 8.53 11.64
C ALA A 38 -4.50 9.80 10.82
N TYR A 39 -3.79 10.88 11.14
CA TYR A 39 -3.89 12.14 10.40
C TYR A 39 -3.44 12.02 8.95
N PHE A 40 -2.35 11.30 8.69
CA PHE A 40 -1.85 11.05 7.34
C PHE A 40 -2.86 10.29 6.47
N HIS A 41 -3.60 9.36 7.06
CA HIS A 41 -4.70 8.68 6.36
C HIS A 41 -5.89 9.62 6.13
N LEU A 42 -6.29 10.40 7.14
CA LEU A 42 -7.39 11.36 7.01
C LEU A 42 -7.12 12.42 5.94
N VAL A 43 -5.94 13.05 5.92
CA VAL A 43 -5.62 14.12 4.99
C VAL A 43 -5.57 13.65 3.54
N ARG A 44 -5.00 12.46 3.28
CA ARG A 44 -4.99 11.86 1.93
C ARG A 44 -6.36 11.39 1.45
N MET A 45 -7.28 11.16 2.37
CA MET A 45 -8.65 10.72 2.07
C MET A 45 -9.63 11.87 1.91
N TYR A 46 -9.54 12.89 2.77
CA TYR A 46 -10.56 13.93 2.91
C TYR A 46 -10.03 15.35 2.65
N GLY A 47 -8.73 15.52 2.40
CA GLY A 47 -8.10 16.83 2.29
C GLY A 47 -8.04 17.50 3.66
N ALA A 48 -8.44 18.78 3.74
CA ALA A 48 -8.53 19.51 4.99
C ALA A 48 -9.40 18.74 6.02
N VAL A 49 -8.95 18.62 7.27
CA VAL A 49 -9.67 17.91 8.35
C VAL A 49 -9.48 18.64 9.68
N PRO A 50 -10.37 18.46 10.68
CA PRO A 50 -10.17 19.05 12.00
C PRO A 50 -8.89 18.56 12.68
N LEU A 51 -7.99 19.48 13.02
CA LEU A 51 -6.78 19.18 13.77
C LEU A 51 -7.05 19.31 15.27
N ARG A 52 -7.02 18.18 15.97
CA ARG A 52 -7.35 18.02 17.40
C ARG A 52 -6.15 17.45 18.11
N LEU A 53 -5.42 18.31 18.81
CA LEU A 53 -4.15 17.96 19.46
C LEU A 53 -4.29 17.66 20.95
N THR A 54 -5.50 17.79 21.49
CA THR A 54 -5.85 17.53 22.89
C THR A 54 -6.99 16.51 22.99
N SER A 55 -7.19 15.92 24.16
CA SER A 55 -8.29 14.99 24.45
C SER A 55 -9.63 15.69 24.73
N ALA A 56 -9.68 17.01 24.52
CA ALA A 56 -10.86 17.82 24.76
C ALA A 56 -12.08 17.31 23.96
N THR A 57 -13.24 17.35 24.62
CA THR A 57 -14.51 16.84 24.08
C THR A 57 -15.28 17.88 23.26
N GLU A 58 -14.66 19.03 22.95
CA GLU A 58 -15.31 20.11 22.18
C GLU A 58 -15.81 19.54 20.84
N LEU A 59 -17.11 19.59 20.59
CA LEU A 59 -17.69 18.97 19.39
C LEU A 59 -17.33 19.76 18.13
N ASN A 60 -17.32 21.09 18.24
CA ASN A 60 -17.15 21.97 17.09
C ASN A 60 -15.68 22.29 16.84
N CYS A 61 -15.16 21.90 15.68
CA CYS A 61 -13.77 22.17 15.31
C CYS A 61 -13.70 22.37 13.79
N PRO A 62 -13.24 23.54 13.30
CA PRO A 62 -13.14 23.77 11.87
C PRO A 62 -12.11 22.84 11.23
N ARG A 63 -12.24 22.64 9.92
CA ARG A 63 -11.20 21.95 9.15
C ARG A 63 -9.94 22.82 9.14
N SER A 64 -8.80 22.23 9.42
CA SER A 64 -7.48 22.86 9.27
C SER A 64 -7.00 22.73 7.83
N PHE A 65 -6.10 23.61 7.39
CA PHE A 65 -5.54 23.52 6.05
C PHE A 65 -4.77 22.21 5.88
N VAL A 66 -4.72 21.69 4.65
CA VAL A 66 -3.98 20.46 4.33
C VAL A 66 -2.51 20.58 4.77
N GLU A 67 -1.92 21.76 4.56
CA GLU A 67 -0.56 22.10 4.97
C GLU A 67 -0.38 21.97 6.50
N ASP A 68 -1.29 22.53 7.30
CA ASP A 68 -1.23 22.42 8.78
C ASP A 68 -1.31 20.96 9.24
N VAL A 69 -2.14 20.14 8.58
CA VAL A 69 -2.29 18.73 8.95
C VAL A 69 -1.02 17.95 8.61
N TYR A 70 -0.41 18.19 7.44
CA TYR A 70 0.90 17.60 7.11
C TYR A 70 2.02 18.11 8.03
N GLY A 71 1.98 19.39 8.40
CA GLY A 71 2.87 19.97 9.41
C GLY A 71 2.83 19.20 10.72
N GLN A 72 1.63 18.96 11.26
CA GLN A 72 1.49 18.14 12.47
C GLN A 72 1.95 16.69 12.28
N VAL A 73 1.61 16.06 11.15
CA VAL A 73 2.02 14.68 10.86
C VAL A 73 3.54 14.56 10.87
N THR A 74 4.25 15.49 10.23
CA THR A 74 5.71 15.49 10.18
C THR A 74 6.32 15.80 11.55
N GLU A 75 5.78 16.77 12.31
CA GLU A 75 6.22 17.06 13.67
C GLU A 75 6.09 15.84 14.62
N ASP A 76 4.93 15.18 14.59
CA ASP A 76 4.67 13.99 15.39
C ASP A 76 5.64 12.85 15.02
N LEU A 77 5.92 12.65 13.74
CA LEU A 77 6.81 11.58 13.26
C LEU A 77 8.28 11.87 13.48
N GLU A 78 8.73 13.11 13.36
CA GLU A 78 10.10 13.50 13.71
C GLU A 78 10.35 13.30 15.21
N THR A 79 9.39 13.70 16.04
CA THR A 79 9.45 13.42 17.48
C THR A 79 9.43 11.91 17.76
N ALA A 80 8.57 11.15 17.08
CA ALA A 80 8.53 9.70 17.21
C ALA A 80 9.87 9.05 16.79
N LEU A 81 10.50 9.53 15.71
CA LEU A 81 11.79 9.05 15.24
C LEU A 81 12.91 9.30 16.26
N GLU A 82 12.90 10.47 16.92
CA GLU A 82 13.86 10.79 17.98
C GLU A 82 13.66 9.91 19.23
N TYR A 83 12.40 9.66 19.63
CA TYR A 83 12.08 9.04 20.91
C TYR A 83 12.03 7.51 20.88
N MET A 84 11.64 6.93 19.74
CA MET A 84 11.54 5.47 19.64
C MET A 84 12.92 4.82 19.54
N TYR A 85 12.95 3.50 19.73
CA TYR A 85 14.13 2.65 19.58
C TYR A 85 13.99 1.75 18.35
N TYR A 86 15.11 1.30 17.79
CA TYR A 86 15.10 0.16 16.88
C TYR A 86 14.75 -1.12 17.66
N ASN A 87 14.14 -2.10 17.01
CA ASN A 87 13.78 -3.36 17.64
C ASN A 87 14.99 -4.06 18.31
N SER A 88 16.16 -4.02 17.67
CA SER A 88 17.41 -4.59 18.19
C SER A 88 18.01 -3.85 19.39
N GLU A 89 17.61 -2.61 19.70
CA GLU A 89 18.11 -1.84 20.83
C GLU A 89 17.41 -2.19 22.16
N GLY A 90 16.35 -3.01 22.09
CA GLY A 90 15.44 -3.22 23.21
C GLY A 90 14.53 -2.01 23.47
N ASN A 91 13.57 -2.14 24.38
CA ASN A 91 12.52 -1.17 24.74
C ASN A 91 11.26 -1.17 23.87
N VAL A 92 11.31 -1.64 22.61
CA VAL A 92 10.10 -1.84 21.80
C VAL A 92 9.20 -2.87 22.48
N GLY A 93 7.89 -2.60 22.52
CA GLY A 93 6.90 -3.47 23.15
C GLY A 93 6.74 -4.83 22.46
N ALA A 94 5.66 -5.53 22.80
CA ALA A 94 5.32 -6.79 22.15
C ALA A 94 5.06 -6.60 20.64
N TRP A 95 4.95 -7.70 19.90
CA TRP A 95 4.63 -7.64 18.47
C TRP A 95 3.39 -6.76 18.19
N GLY A 96 3.51 -5.86 17.21
CA GLY A 96 2.50 -4.87 16.83
C GLY A 96 2.80 -3.45 17.31
N HIS A 97 3.72 -3.29 18.27
CA HIS A 97 4.27 -1.98 18.64
C HIS A 97 5.14 -1.42 17.50
N ALA A 98 5.06 -0.11 17.29
CA ALA A 98 5.86 0.57 16.28
C ALA A 98 7.28 0.83 16.80
N ASP A 99 8.28 0.68 15.92
CA ASP A 99 9.67 0.99 16.25
C ASP A 99 10.19 2.17 15.42
N LYS A 100 11.46 2.54 15.62
CA LYS A 100 12.11 3.63 14.89
C LYS A 100 12.13 3.40 13.37
N THR A 101 12.22 2.16 12.90
CA THR A 101 12.15 1.84 11.47
C THR A 101 10.77 2.14 10.91
N ALA A 102 9.71 1.80 11.65
CA ALA A 102 8.33 2.11 11.28
C ALA A 102 8.09 3.62 11.16
N ALA A 103 8.58 4.43 12.13
CA ALA A 103 8.52 5.89 12.03
C ALA A 103 9.28 6.42 10.82
N ALA A 104 10.52 5.97 10.60
CA ALA A 104 11.34 6.42 9.50
C ALA A 104 10.65 6.17 8.14
N LEU A 105 10.10 4.98 7.93
CA LEU A 105 9.41 4.65 6.67
C LEU A 105 8.08 5.38 6.51
N LEU A 106 7.28 5.54 7.58
CA LEU A 106 6.05 6.31 7.50
C LEU A 106 6.35 7.79 7.19
N LEU A 107 7.38 8.35 7.81
CA LEU A 107 7.82 9.72 7.60
C LEU A 107 8.39 9.92 6.19
N ALA A 108 9.21 9.01 5.69
CA ALA A 108 9.68 9.03 4.30
C ALA A 108 8.49 8.98 3.32
N ARG A 109 7.48 8.15 3.59
CA ARG A 109 6.26 8.08 2.77
C ARG A 109 5.47 9.39 2.82
N VAL A 110 5.40 10.06 3.97
CA VAL A 110 4.77 11.38 4.12
C VAL A 110 5.52 12.43 3.29
N TYR A 111 6.85 12.47 3.40
CA TYR A 111 7.67 13.41 2.63
C TYR A 111 7.59 13.15 1.11
N CYS A 112 7.67 11.91 0.65
CA CYS A 112 7.44 11.60 -0.78
C CYS A 112 6.03 12.00 -1.23
N THR A 113 5.02 11.90 -0.36
CA THR A 113 3.65 12.34 -0.67
C THR A 113 3.57 13.86 -0.84
N MET A 114 4.19 14.60 0.07
CA MET A 114 4.28 16.06 0.02
C MET A 114 5.08 16.53 -1.20
N GLY A 115 6.27 15.94 -1.41
CA GLY A 115 7.16 16.26 -2.53
C GLY A 115 6.54 16.01 -3.89
N SER A 116 5.88 14.86 -4.08
CA SER A 116 5.23 14.55 -5.37
C SER A 116 4.06 15.48 -5.67
N ALA A 117 3.30 15.85 -4.65
CA ALA A 117 2.18 16.79 -4.79
C ALA A 117 2.66 18.21 -5.12
N ALA A 118 3.79 18.62 -4.56
CA ALA A 118 4.43 19.89 -4.89
C ALA A 118 4.97 19.90 -6.32
N LEU A 119 5.58 18.81 -6.78
CA LEU A 119 6.06 18.67 -8.17
C LEU A 119 4.90 18.60 -9.17
N SER A 120 3.78 17.97 -8.83
CA SER A 120 2.62 17.88 -9.71
C SER A 120 2.04 19.26 -10.02
N ASN A 121 2.12 20.21 -9.09
CA ASN A 121 1.75 21.62 -9.31
C ASN A 121 2.63 22.32 -10.37
N LYS A 122 3.81 21.76 -10.68
CA LYS A 122 4.71 22.23 -11.75
C LYS A 122 4.48 21.52 -13.09
N GLY A 123 3.50 20.61 -13.18
CA GLY A 123 3.17 19.91 -14.42
C GLY A 123 4.23 18.91 -14.88
N VAL A 124 4.97 18.29 -13.96
CA VAL A 124 6.01 17.31 -14.31
C VAL A 124 5.45 16.14 -15.11
N GLY A 125 6.27 15.59 -16.01
CA GLY A 125 5.87 14.47 -16.86
C GLY A 125 5.87 13.13 -16.11
N MET A 126 4.93 12.26 -16.47
CA MET A 126 4.90 10.85 -16.08
C MET A 126 4.46 9.99 -17.29
N ILE A 127 5.06 8.82 -17.46
CA ILE A 127 4.66 7.81 -18.43
C ILE A 127 3.94 6.69 -17.67
N VAL A 128 2.77 6.28 -18.15
CA VAL A 128 1.98 5.20 -17.55
C VAL A 128 1.51 4.26 -18.65
N ASP A 129 1.64 2.96 -18.40
CA ASP A 129 1.08 1.92 -19.25
C ASP A 129 -0.45 1.87 -19.12
N ILE A 130 -1.13 2.17 -20.23
CA ILE A 130 -2.57 2.06 -20.39
C ILE A 130 -2.84 0.97 -21.43
N LYS A 131 -3.12 -0.25 -20.99
CA LYS A 131 -3.51 -1.39 -21.82
C LYS A 131 -2.45 -1.73 -22.88
N GLY A 132 -1.18 -1.72 -22.48
CA GLY A 132 -0.02 -1.98 -23.34
C GLY A 132 0.47 -0.76 -24.13
N GLU A 133 -0.18 0.39 -24.00
CA GLU A 133 0.25 1.65 -24.61
C GLU A 133 0.96 2.54 -23.58
N GLN A 134 2.20 2.94 -23.86
CA GLN A 134 2.93 3.90 -23.03
C GLN A 134 2.39 5.31 -23.29
N LYS A 135 1.61 5.84 -22.34
CA LYS A 135 1.03 7.19 -22.45
C LYS A 135 1.76 8.17 -21.55
N ARG A 136 2.14 9.32 -22.10
CA ARG A 136 2.74 10.43 -21.37
C ARG A 136 1.67 11.41 -20.89
N PHE A 137 1.67 11.69 -19.60
CA PHE A 137 0.81 12.67 -18.95
C PHE A 137 1.66 13.80 -18.37
N ASN A 138 1.08 14.99 -18.28
CA ASN A 138 1.58 16.05 -17.41
C ASN A 138 0.77 15.98 -16.12
N CYS A 139 1.44 15.78 -14.99
CA CYS A 139 0.80 15.66 -13.70
C CYS A 139 -0.07 16.89 -13.37
N ALA A 140 -1.30 16.66 -12.91
CA ALA A 140 -2.18 17.75 -12.50
C ALA A 140 -1.80 18.27 -11.10
N GLY A 141 -2.10 19.54 -10.85
CA GLY A 141 -1.88 20.14 -9.53
C GLY A 141 -2.69 19.46 -8.42
N VAL A 142 -2.05 19.22 -7.28
CA VAL A 142 -2.66 18.69 -6.07
C VAL A 142 -2.88 19.82 -5.07
N GLU A 143 -4.14 20.00 -4.67
CA GLU A 143 -4.55 21.05 -3.74
C GLU A 143 -3.88 20.89 -2.36
N GLY A 144 -3.47 22.01 -1.76
CA GLY A 144 -2.83 22.00 -0.44
C GLY A 144 -1.33 21.75 -0.44
N ALA A 145 -0.69 21.65 -1.62
CA ALA A 145 0.75 21.44 -1.76
C ALA A 145 1.50 22.64 -2.39
N ALA A 146 0.91 23.84 -2.36
CA ALA A 146 1.45 25.01 -3.05
C ALA A 146 2.74 25.56 -2.40
N ASN A 147 2.87 25.45 -1.08
CA ASN A 147 3.99 26.00 -0.30
C ASN A 147 5.02 24.94 0.11
N ILE A 148 4.88 23.70 -0.39
CA ILE A 148 5.76 22.59 -0.02
C ILE A 148 7.04 22.65 -0.87
N ASP A 149 8.19 22.61 -0.20
CA ASP A 149 9.48 22.44 -0.85
C ASP A 149 9.72 20.96 -1.20
N ALA A 150 9.61 20.64 -2.48
CA ALA A 150 9.80 19.28 -2.98
C ALA A 150 11.23 18.76 -2.74
N GLU A 151 12.25 19.60 -2.94
CA GLU A 151 13.65 19.20 -2.82
C GLU A 151 14.00 18.88 -1.37
N GLN A 152 13.50 19.70 -0.43
CA GLN A 152 13.63 19.43 1.00
C GLN A 152 12.92 18.12 1.40
N CYS A 153 11.70 17.90 0.89
CA CYS A 153 10.95 16.67 1.16
C CYS A 153 11.72 15.44 0.66
N TYR A 154 12.21 15.46 -0.58
CA TYR A 154 12.94 14.32 -1.13
C TYR A 154 14.30 14.10 -0.48
N SER A 155 15.01 15.17 -0.12
CA SER A 155 16.25 15.06 0.66
C SER A 155 16.00 14.35 1.99
N ARG A 156 14.96 14.76 2.73
CA ARG A 156 14.62 14.13 4.01
C ARG A 156 14.13 12.69 3.85
N ALA A 157 13.30 12.41 2.84
CA ALA A 157 12.85 11.04 2.56
C ALA A 157 14.04 10.11 2.26
N LYS A 158 15.01 10.57 1.46
CA LYS A 158 16.23 9.84 1.16
C LYS A 158 17.02 9.52 2.44
N GLU A 159 17.29 10.51 3.28
CA GLU A 159 18.01 10.31 4.56
C GLU A 159 17.37 9.23 5.43
N LEU A 160 16.04 9.30 5.58
CA LEU A 160 15.27 8.34 6.38
C LEU A 160 15.37 6.93 5.79
N CYS A 161 15.27 6.79 4.47
CA CYS A 161 15.43 5.51 3.81
C CYS A 161 16.87 4.98 3.90
N ASP A 162 17.88 5.84 3.80
CA ASP A 162 19.29 5.49 3.98
C ASP A 162 19.53 4.94 5.39
N MET A 163 18.98 5.59 6.42
CA MET A 163 19.03 5.10 7.80
C MET A 163 18.45 3.69 7.95
N VAL A 164 17.32 3.41 7.28
CA VAL A 164 16.67 2.09 7.31
C VAL A 164 17.48 1.04 6.55
N ILE A 165 17.94 1.36 5.33
CA ILE A 165 18.70 0.45 4.48
C ILE A 165 20.08 0.13 5.09
N ALA A 166 20.71 1.09 5.77
CA ALA A 166 21.97 0.86 6.49
C ALA A 166 21.85 -0.21 7.59
N ARG A 167 20.63 -0.49 8.07
CA ARG A 167 20.34 -1.48 9.12
C ARG A 167 19.73 -2.78 8.58
N ARG A 168 19.76 -2.94 7.26
CA ARG A 168 19.32 -4.17 6.59
C ARG A 168 20.00 -5.40 7.22
N GLY A 169 19.20 -6.39 7.60
CA GLY A 169 19.67 -7.63 8.23
C GLY A 169 19.85 -7.55 9.75
N THR A 170 19.73 -6.36 10.35
CA THR A 170 19.76 -6.16 11.81
C THR A 170 18.34 -6.17 12.38
N ASP A 171 17.49 -5.24 11.94
CA ASP A 171 16.11 -5.14 12.42
C ASP A 171 15.11 -5.76 11.43
N TYR A 172 15.29 -5.43 10.14
CA TYR A 172 14.44 -5.89 9.04
C TYR A 172 15.28 -6.12 7.77
N ASP A 173 14.72 -6.85 6.82
CA ASP A 173 15.34 -7.15 5.53
C ASP A 173 14.27 -7.57 4.52
N LEU A 174 14.59 -7.57 3.23
CA LEU A 174 13.76 -8.18 2.19
C LEU A 174 13.64 -9.69 2.43
N ALA A 175 12.42 -10.21 2.38
CA ALA A 175 12.17 -11.64 2.33
C ALA A 175 12.86 -12.25 1.10
N THR A 176 13.40 -13.46 1.28
CA THR A 176 14.15 -14.18 0.23
C THR A 176 13.27 -14.53 -0.96
N ASP A 177 12.02 -14.91 -0.69
CA ASP A 177 11.02 -15.26 -1.71
C ASP A 177 9.75 -14.43 -1.45
N TYR A 178 9.27 -13.73 -2.49
CA TYR A 178 8.06 -12.90 -2.41
C TYR A 178 6.84 -13.71 -1.93
N LEU A 179 6.80 -14.99 -2.29
CA LEU A 179 5.74 -15.91 -1.93
C LEU A 179 5.45 -15.96 -0.45
N ASN A 180 6.49 -16.09 0.35
CA ASN A 180 6.35 -16.33 1.77
C ASN A 180 5.97 -15.06 2.54
N LEU A 181 5.79 -13.90 1.88
CA LEU A 181 5.42 -12.68 2.59
C LEU A 181 4.07 -12.76 3.29
N TRP A 182 3.12 -13.51 2.71
CA TRP A 182 1.71 -13.42 3.08
C TRP A 182 1.12 -14.71 3.69
N GLY A 183 1.94 -15.75 3.77
CA GLY A 183 1.54 -17.06 4.29
C GLY A 183 1.57 -17.13 5.81
N SER A 184 0.66 -17.93 6.38
CA SER A 184 0.65 -18.21 7.83
C SER A 184 1.93 -18.91 8.33
N ASN A 185 2.67 -19.57 7.43
CA ASN A 185 3.96 -20.22 7.66
C ASN A 185 5.14 -19.23 7.82
N ASN A 186 4.98 -17.97 7.44
CA ASN A 186 6.01 -16.94 7.54
C ASN A 186 5.40 -15.60 8.00
N ARG A 187 4.49 -15.69 8.98
CA ARG A 187 3.94 -14.53 9.68
C ARG A 187 5.06 -13.77 10.37
N ARG A 188 4.90 -12.44 10.45
CA ARG A 188 5.84 -11.58 11.21
C ARG A 188 7.28 -11.72 10.71
N ASN A 189 7.42 -11.92 9.40
CA ASN A 189 8.71 -12.12 8.76
C ASN A 189 9.56 -10.85 8.79
N LYS A 190 10.84 -11.00 8.43
CA LYS A 190 11.84 -9.93 8.44
C LYS A 190 11.51 -8.73 7.53
N GLU A 191 10.54 -8.83 6.62
CA GLU A 191 10.10 -7.71 5.79
C GLU A 191 8.90 -6.95 6.40
N PHE A 192 8.19 -7.56 7.36
CA PHE A 192 7.08 -6.95 8.10
C PHE A 192 7.63 -5.95 9.13
N VAL A 193 7.64 -4.66 8.78
CA VAL A 193 8.08 -3.59 9.68
C VAL A 193 6.97 -3.22 10.66
N TRP A 194 5.78 -2.89 10.17
CA TRP A 194 4.66 -2.52 11.05
C TRP A 194 3.29 -2.71 10.39
N GLY A 195 2.26 -2.91 11.20
CA GLY A 195 0.94 -3.29 10.72
C GLY A 195 -0.05 -3.61 11.82
N ALA A 196 -1.29 -3.92 11.42
CA ALA A 196 -2.33 -4.30 12.36
C ALA A 196 -2.17 -5.77 12.75
N SER A 197 -1.77 -6.03 14.00
CA SER A 197 -1.69 -7.38 14.55
C SER A 197 -3.07 -7.94 14.85
N ALA A 198 -3.34 -9.17 14.44
CA ALA A 198 -4.59 -9.85 14.75
C ALA A 198 -4.46 -10.77 15.94
N ASN A 199 -5.43 -10.68 16.85
CA ASN A 199 -5.62 -11.64 17.92
C ASN A 199 -7.05 -12.20 17.84
N GLY A 200 -7.19 -13.50 17.68
CA GLY A 200 -8.47 -14.15 17.33
C GLY A 200 -9.47 -14.20 18.46
N GLY A 201 -9.03 -13.91 19.67
CA GLY A 201 -9.87 -13.68 20.84
C GLY A 201 -10.17 -12.21 21.11
N ASP A 202 -9.68 -11.28 20.29
CA ASP A 202 -9.93 -9.84 20.46
C ASP A 202 -11.32 -9.48 19.92
N THR A 203 -12.13 -8.87 20.78
CA THR A 203 -13.48 -8.41 20.45
C THR A 203 -13.52 -7.06 19.74
N ASP A 204 -12.45 -6.27 19.86
CA ASP A 204 -12.35 -4.93 19.30
C ASP A 204 -11.78 -4.94 17.87
N PHE A 205 -10.86 -5.85 17.57
CA PHE A 205 -10.31 -6.02 16.21
C PHE A 205 -9.97 -7.48 15.89
N ASN A 206 -10.69 -8.05 14.93
CA ASN A 206 -10.44 -9.39 14.41
C ASN A 206 -10.51 -9.35 12.89
N ASN A 207 -9.53 -9.93 12.21
CA ASN A 207 -9.47 -10.03 10.76
C ASN A 207 -9.64 -11.46 10.23
N SER A 208 -10.34 -12.27 11.01
CA SER A 208 -10.92 -13.52 10.56
C SER A 208 -11.57 -13.30 9.21
N TYR A 209 -11.32 -14.23 8.29
CA TYR A 209 -11.87 -14.21 6.95
C TYR A 209 -11.27 -13.15 6.00
N LEU A 210 -10.20 -12.44 6.36
CA LEU A 210 -9.50 -11.57 5.41
C LEU A 210 -9.06 -12.34 4.15
N HIS A 211 -8.63 -13.59 4.32
CA HIS A 211 -8.29 -14.50 3.23
C HIS A 211 -9.44 -14.72 2.24
N TYR A 212 -10.71 -14.60 2.64
CA TYR A 212 -11.85 -14.73 1.71
C TYR A 212 -11.93 -13.58 0.70
N TYR A 213 -11.37 -12.41 1.01
CA TYR A 213 -11.39 -11.28 0.07
C TYR A 213 -10.33 -11.45 -1.02
N HIS A 214 -9.19 -12.07 -0.71
CA HIS A 214 -8.02 -12.15 -1.59
C HIS A 214 -7.84 -13.51 -2.25
N ASN A 215 -8.27 -14.60 -1.60
CA ASN A 215 -8.03 -15.97 -2.09
C ASN A 215 -9.35 -16.65 -2.54
N PRO A 216 -9.39 -17.24 -3.74
CA PRO A 216 -10.52 -18.04 -4.19
C PRO A 216 -10.58 -19.35 -3.39
N ALA A 217 -11.78 -19.89 -3.20
CA ALA A 217 -11.94 -21.19 -2.55
C ALA A 217 -11.50 -22.31 -3.50
N PRO A 218 -10.53 -23.17 -3.13
CA PRO A 218 -10.03 -24.18 -4.06
C PRO A 218 -11.02 -25.33 -4.34
N TYR A 219 -12.01 -25.58 -3.46
CA TYR A 219 -13.03 -26.65 -3.63
C TYR A 219 -14.43 -26.20 -3.19
N GLY A 220 -15.10 -25.37 -4.00
CA GLY A 220 -16.52 -25.04 -3.80
C GLY A 220 -16.79 -24.20 -2.54
N GLY A 221 -16.86 -22.89 -2.70
CA GLY A 221 -17.22 -21.97 -1.63
C GLY A 221 -17.16 -20.51 -2.07
N ALA A 222 -17.77 -19.61 -1.30
CA ALA A 222 -17.59 -18.16 -1.50
C ALA A 222 -16.14 -17.78 -1.13
N GLY A 223 -15.42 -17.12 -2.05
CA GLY A 223 -14.03 -16.65 -1.87
C GLY A 223 -13.54 -15.85 -3.09
N ALA A 224 -12.53 -15.01 -2.89
CA ALA A 224 -12.03 -13.93 -3.75
C ALA A 224 -13.10 -12.91 -4.14
N TRP A 225 -13.15 -11.78 -3.42
CA TRP A 225 -13.96 -10.59 -3.76
C TRP A 225 -13.14 -9.46 -4.39
N ILE A 226 -11.81 -9.60 -4.35
CA ILE A 226 -10.85 -8.63 -4.89
C ILE A 226 -9.99 -9.36 -5.92
N TYR A 227 -10.03 -8.87 -7.16
CA TYR A 227 -9.30 -9.43 -8.30
C TYR A 227 -8.24 -8.44 -8.80
N MET A 228 -7.28 -8.95 -9.56
CA MET A 228 -6.31 -8.11 -10.27
C MET A 228 -6.92 -7.61 -11.58
N ALA A 229 -6.67 -6.34 -11.91
CA ALA A 229 -7.04 -5.80 -13.22
C ALA A 229 -6.15 -6.41 -14.31
N PRO A 230 -6.68 -6.83 -15.48
CA PRO A 230 -5.88 -7.41 -16.56
C PRO A 230 -4.70 -6.53 -16.99
N ASN A 231 -4.92 -5.22 -17.13
CA ASN A 231 -3.85 -4.27 -17.47
C ASN A 231 -2.67 -4.30 -16.47
N LEU A 232 -2.92 -4.52 -15.19
CA LEU A 232 -1.84 -4.62 -14.21
C LEU A 232 -1.14 -5.98 -14.32
N TYR A 233 -1.89 -7.05 -14.56
CA TYR A 233 -1.35 -8.40 -14.72
C TYR A 233 -0.39 -8.49 -15.91
N GLU A 234 -0.74 -7.87 -17.03
CA GLU A 234 0.07 -7.86 -18.27
C GLU A 234 1.38 -7.07 -18.16
N GLN A 235 1.59 -6.33 -17.07
CA GLN A 235 2.79 -5.51 -16.85
C GLN A 235 3.93 -6.24 -16.13
N TYR A 236 3.68 -7.41 -15.56
CA TYR A 236 4.71 -8.23 -14.93
C TYR A 236 5.48 -9.02 -15.98
N ASP A 237 6.77 -9.25 -15.73
CA ASP A 237 7.59 -10.08 -16.60
C ASP A 237 7.22 -11.56 -16.45
N GLU A 238 7.45 -12.36 -17.49
CA GLU A 238 7.08 -13.78 -17.50
C GLU A 238 7.74 -14.60 -16.38
N THR A 239 8.91 -14.15 -15.89
CA THR A 239 9.67 -14.80 -14.81
C THR A 239 9.44 -14.18 -13.43
N ASP A 240 8.56 -13.18 -13.32
CA ASP A 240 8.35 -12.45 -12.07
C ASP A 240 7.59 -13.31 -11.04
N ASP A 241 8.25 -13.66 -9.95
CA ASP A 241 7.71 -14.49 -8.85
C ASP A 241 6.37 -13.95 -8.30
N ARG A 242 6.12 -12.64 -8.39
CA ARG A 242 4.87 -12.00 -7.94
C ARG A 242 3.67 -12.49 -8.73
N ILE A 243 3.85 -12.86 -10.00
CA ILE A 243 2.80 -13.48 -10.81
C ILE A 243 2.97 -14.98 -10.95
N VAL A 244 4.19 -15.49 -11.07
CA VAL A 244 4.46 -16.93 -11.27
C VAL A 244 3.93 -17.73 -10.08
N HIS A 245 4.07 -17.16 -8.89
CA HIS A 245 3.71 -17.84 -7.67
C HIS A 245 2.72 -17.04 -6.81
N GLY A 246 2.68 -15.71 -6.95
CA GLY A 246 1.81 -14.83 -6.18
C GLY A 246 0.38 -14.71 -6.70
N VAL A 247 -0.05 -15.53 -7.67
CA VAL A 247 -1.43 -15.52 -8.22
C VAL A 247 -2.03 -16.93 -8.22
N TRP A 248 -3.34 -17.02 -8.01
CA TRP A 248 -4.11 -18.24 -8.19
C TRP A 248 -4.40 -18.50 -9.66
N HIS A 249 -3.76 -19.53 -10.21
CA HIS A 249 -3.93 -19.92 -11.62
C HIS A 249 -5.10 -20.86 -11.86
N TYR A 250 -5.66 -21.49 -10.82
CA TYR A 250 -6.74 -22.47 -10.94
C TYR A 250 -7.70 -22.42 -9.75
N TYR A 251 -9.01 -22.32 -10.01
CA TYR A 251 -10.04 -22.35 -8.96
C TYR A 251 -11.43 -22.72 -9.50
N GLN A 252 -12.36 -23.08 -8.60
CA GLN A 252 -13.76 -23.39 -8.94
C GLN A 252 -14.67 -22.16 -8.80
N THR A 253 -15.60 -21.97 -9.74
CA THR A 253 -16.43 -20.74 -9.82
C THR A 253 -17.86 -20.84 -9.27
N ALA A 254 -18.30 -21.96 -8.68
CA ALA A 254 -19.70 -22.09 -8.22
C ALA A 254 -19.86 -22.61 -6.79
N TYR A 255 -20.86 -22.03 -6.09
CA TYR A 255 -21.30 -22.41 -4.74
C TYR A 255 -22.24 -23.63 -4.72
N ASN A 256 -22.97 -23.90 -5.82
CA ASN A 256 -23.99 -24.97 -5.89
C ASN A 256 -23.83 -25.84 -7.16
N GLY A 257 -23.46 -27.12 -6.99
CA GLY A 257 -23.73 -28.26 -7.89
C GLY A 257 -23.20 -28.25 -9.34
N THR A 258 -22.79 -27.10 -9.87
CA THR A 258 -22.32 -26.89 -11.26
C THR A 258 -20.93 -26.24 -11.27
N ALA A 259 -20.05 -26.70 -10.38
CA ALA A 259 -18.68 -26.22 -10.27
C ALA A 259 -17.94 -26.37 -11.61
N LYS A 260 -17.44 -25.25 -12.14
CA LYS A 260 -16.54 -25.22 -13.30
C LYS A 260 -15.15 -24.89 -12.81
N TRP A 261 -14.17 -25.68 -13.25
CA TRP A 261 -12.76 -25.34 -13.11
C TRP A 261 -12.42 -24.24 -14.10
N VAL A 262 -11.76 -23.21 -13.60
CA VAL A 262 -11.34 -22.09 -14.40
C VAL A 262 -9.85 -21.86 -14.16
N SER A 263 -9.13 -21.68 -15.26
CA SER A 263 -7.72 -21.30 -15.23
C SER A 263 -7.56 -19.84 -15.62
N PHE A 264 -6.64 -19.17 -14.95
CA PHE A 264 -6.04 -17.94 -15.43
C PHE A 264 -4.59 -18.30 -15.81
N PRO A 265 -4.27 -18.45 -17.10
CA PRO A 265 -2.95 -18.87 -17.52
C PRO A 265 -1.92 -17.87 -17.01
N SER A 266 -0.83 -18.39 -16.48
CA SER A 266 0.34 -17.57 -16.27
C SER A 266 1.08 -17.43 -17.59
N SER A 267 1.84 -16.35 -17.77
CA SER A 267 2.96 -16.38 -18.74
C SER A 267 3.96 -17.52 -18.46
N SER A 268 3.92 -18.13 -17.27
CA SER A 268 4.73 -19.26 -16.81
C SER A 268 3.96 -20.59 -16.67
N ASP A 269 3.15 -21.01 -17.65
CA ASP A 269 2.23 -22.18 -17.58
C ASP A 269 2.87 -23.55 -17.23
N VAL A 270 4.13 -23.57 -16.80
CA VAL A 270 4.90 -24.71 -16.30
C VAL A 270 4.41 -25.25 -14.94
N TYR A 271 3.71 -24.46 -14.10
CA TYR A 271 3.44 -24.88 -12.71
C TYR A 271 2.45 -26.06 -12.57
N ASN A 272 1.63 -26.35 -13.58
CA ASN A 272 0.71 -27.49 -13.52
C ASN A 272 0.31 -28.09 -14.88
N ALA A 273 0.98 -27.75 -15.99
CA ALA A 273 0.62 -28.19 -17.34
C ALA A 273 0.35 -29.70 -17.45
N ASP A 274 1.08 -30.54 -16.70
CA ASP A 274 0.92 -31.99 -16.75
C ASP A 274 -0.34 -32.51 -16.03
N ASN A 275 -0.82 -31.79 -15.01
CA ASN A 275 -1.96 -32.20 -14.18
C ASN A 275 -3.30 -31.59 -14.62
N LEU A 276 -3.29 -30.79 -15.71
CA LEU A 276 -4.51 -30.20 -16.23
C LEU A 276 -5.33 -31.20 -17.06
N PRO A 277 -6.66 -31.19 -16.95
CA PRO A 277 -7.53 -31.76 -17.97
C PRO A 277 -7.18 -31.20 -19.34
N GLU A 278 -7.10 -32.06 -20.35
CA GLU A 278 -6.56 -31.71 -21.68
C GLU A 278 -7.32 -30.57 -22.38
N ASN A 279 -8.61 -30.43 -22.06
CA ASN A 279 -9.46 -29.35 -22.55
C ASN A 279 -9.13 -27.96 -21.96
N LEU A 280 -8.19 -27.87 -21.01
CA LEU A 280 -7.79 -26.64 -20.32
C LEU A 280 -6.34 -26.20 -20.62
N LYS A 281 -5.53 -27.04 -21.26
CA LYS A 281 -4.12 -26.74 -21.63
C LYS A 281 -3.98 -25.81 -22.85
N ALA A 282 -5.06 -25.60 -23.61
CA ALA A 282 -5.02 -24.90 -24.91
C ALA A 282 -5.57 -23.46 -24.87
N PHE A 283 -5.78 -22.87 -23.70
CA PHE A 283 -6.60 -21.65 -23.59
C PHE A 283 -5.78 -20.38 -23.30
N ARG A 284 -5.86 -19.39 -24.20
CA ARG A 284 -5.52 -17.97 -23.91
C ARG A 284 -6.83 -17.15 -23.85
N PRO A 285 -7.13 -16.39 -22.79
CA PRO A 285 -8.36 -15.61 -22.74
C PRO A 285 -8.16 -14.26 -23.43
N ASP A 286 -9.05 -13.98 -24.37
CA ASP A 286 -9.55 -12.62 -24.55
C ASP A 286 -10.56 -12.36 -23.41
N PHE A 287 -10.43 -11.23 -22.70
CA PHE A 287 -11.23 -10.91 -21.51
C PHE A 287 -12.71 -10.70 -21.89
N ASN A 288 -13.54 -11.74 -21.81
CA ASN A 288 -14.96 -11.62 -22.10
C ASN A 288 -15.81 -11.38 -20.84
N SER A 289 -16.49 -10.24 -20.89
CA SER A 289 -17.69 -9.76 -20.19
C SER A 289 -18.67 -10.75 -19.52
N SER A 290 -18.71 -12.04 -19.89
CA SER A 290 -19.65 -13.02 -19.34
C SER A 290 -19.14 -13.84 -18.14
N TYR A 291 -17.99 -13.49 -17.51
CA TYR A 291 -17.34 -14.30 -16.45
C TYR A 291 -17.15 -15.79 -16.84
N LYS A 292 -17.03 -16.04 -18.15
CA LYS A 292 -16.94 -17.38 -18.73
C LYS A 292 -15.52 -17.97 -18.56
N TYR A 293 -14.56 -17.13 -18.15
CA TYR A 293 -13.12 -17.38 -18.07
C TYR A 293 -12.53 -16.80 -16.76
N GLY A 294 -11.31 -17.19 -16.39
CA GLY A 294 -10.69 -16.86 -15.10
C GLY A 294 -10.27 -15.41 -14.97
N VAL A 295 -10.06 -14.98 -13.74
CA VAL A 295 -9.49 -13.69 -13.36
C VAL A 295 -8.32 -13.94 -12.43
N ALA A 296 -7.21 -13.20 -12.60
CA ALA A 296 -6.09 -13.27 -11.69
C ALA A 296 -6.52 -12.85 -10.27
N CYS A 297 -6.32 -13.75 -9.31
CA CYS A 297 -6.47 -13.46 -7.88
C CYS A 297 -5.09 -13.48 -7.24
N LEU A 298 -4.63 -12.35 -6.72
CA LEU A 298 -3.34 -12.28 -6.04
C LEU A 298 -3.41 -13.06 -4.71
N THR A 299 -2.46 -13.95 -4.48
CA THR A 299 -2.38 -14.80 -3.29
C THR A 299 -1.79 -14.02 -2.12
N LYS A 300 -2.62 -13.17 -1.49
CA LYS A 300 -2.29 -12.49 -0.23
C LYS A 300 -3.14 -13.02 0.91
N HIS A 301 -2.60 -12.93 2.12
CA HIS A 301 -3.27 -13.38 3.34
C HIS A 301 -3.73 -14.85 3.25
N TYR A 302 -2.89 -15.74 2.74
CA TYR A 302 -3.25 -17.16 2.58
C TYR A 302 -2.82 -18.00 3.80
N ASN A 303 -3.48 -19.14 4.01
CA ASN A 303 -3.10 -20.10 5.04
C ASN A 303 -2.36 -21.29 4.42
N GLY A 304 -1.25 -21.69 5.04
CA GLY A 304 -0.44 -22.84 4.63
C GLY A 304 0.87 -22.44 3.97
N ASP A 305 1.45 -23.40 3.28
CA ASP A 305 2.68 -23.26 2.51
C ASP A 305 2.34 -23.36 1.01
N ILE A 306 2.53 -22.26 0.29
CA ILE A 306 2.20 -22.19 -1.14
C ILE A 306 3.10 -23.10 -1.99
N ALA A 307 4.27 -23.48 -1.48
CA ALA A 307 5.15 -24.45 -2.11
C ALA A 307 4.64 -25.89 -1.97
N ASN A 308 3.68 -26.16 -1.08
CA ASN A 308 3.09 -27.49 -0.87
C ASN A 308 1.60 -27.50 -1.28
N PRO A 309 1.24 -27.96 -2.49
CA PRO A 309 -0.10 -27.87 -3.07
C PRO A 309 -1.22 -28.58 -2.27
N SER A 310 -0.92 -29.29 -1.17
CA SER A 310 -1.96 -29.82 -0.28
C SER A 310 -2.84 -28.74 0.36
N PHE A 311 -2.42 -27.47 0.45
CA PHE A 311 -3.31 -26.37 0.88
C PHE A 311 -4.47 -26.14 -0.09
N PHE A 312 -4.34 -26.61 -1.35
CA PHE A 312 -5.42 -26.58 -2.30
C PHE A 312 -6.56 -27.51 -1.85
N SER A 313 -6.33 -28.61 -1.13
CA SER A 313 -7.32 -29.70 -1.00
C SER A 313 -8.55 -29.46 -0.10
N ALA A 314 -8.70 -28.30 0.57
CA ALA A 314 -9.83 -28.07 1.47
C ALA A 314 -10.27 -26.59 1.58
N ARG A 315 -11.58 -26.36 1.74
CA ARG A 315 -12.15 -25.05 2.08
C ARG A 315 -11.57 -24.58 3.42
N GLN A 316 -10.88 -23.43 3.40
CA GLN A 316 -10.35 -22.80 4.61
C GLN A 316 -11.47 -22.10 5.40
N ALA A 317 -12.33 -22.90 6.06
CA ALA A 317 -13.57 -22.46 6.70
C ALA A 317 -13.41 -21.88 8.12
N THR A 318 -12.18 -21.75 8.62
CA THR A 318 -11.89 -21.35 10.00
C THR A 318 -11.55 -19.86 10.10
N ALA A 319 -12.04 -19.20 11.16
CA ALA A 319 -11.52 -17.91 11.65
C ALA A 319 -10.00 -17.98 11.84
N GLN A 320 -9.26 -16.97 11.39
CA GLN A 320 -7.80 -16.97 11.43
C GLN A 320 -7.25 -15.59 11.80
N ASN A 321 -6.09 -15.62 12.47
CA ASN A 321 -5.36 -14.43 12.87
C ASN A 321 -4.27 -14.18 11.85
N GLN A 322 -4.44 -13.19 10.98
CA GLN A 322 -3.44 -12.86 9.98
C GLN A 322 -3.08 -11.39 10.05
N ASP A 323 -1.91 -11.06 10.60
CA ASP A 323 -1.48 -9.67 10.73
C ASP A 323 -1.52 -8.95 9.36
N VAL A 324 -2.03 -7.72 9.32
CA VAL A 324 -2.11 -6.90 8.11
C VAL A 324 -0.86 -6.03 8.05
N ILE A 325 0.00 -6.29 7.06
CA ILE A 325 1.19 -5.47 6.81
C ILE A 325 0.75 -4.10 6.28
N LEU A 326 1.19 -3.02 6.94
CA LEU A 326 0.92 -1.63 6.52
C LEU A 326 2.20 -0.88 6.14
N ILE A 327 3.34 -1.34 6.64
CA ILE A 327 4.68 -0.85 6.35
C ILE A 327 5.59 -2.06 6.20
N ARG A 328 6.34 -2.13 5.10
CA ARG A 328 7.32 -3.21 4.88
C ARG A 328 8.63 -2.74 4.28
N PHE A 329 9.67 -3.53 4.48
CA PHE A 329 11.05 -3.11 4.20
C PHE A 329 11.32 -2.72 2.74
N ALA A 330 10.63 -3.33 1.76
CA ALA A 330 10.75 -2.95 0.35
C ALA A 330 10.37 -1.49 0.06
N GLU A 331 9.58 -0.85 0.92
CA GLU A 331 9.28 0.57 0.79
C GLU A 331 10.52 1.44 0.96
N ALA A 332 11.51 1.02 1.74
CA ALA A 332 12.74 1.78 1.92
C ALA A 332 13.42 2.03 0.57
N TYR A 333 13.54 0.98 -0.26
CA TYR A 333 14.13 1.07 -1.59
C TYR A 333 13.26 1.88 -2.54
N LEU A 334 11.95 1.66 -2.60
CA LEU A 334 11.10 2.34 -3.57
C LEU A 334 10.80 3.81 -3.21
N LEU A 335 10.83 4.17 -1.93
CA LEU A 335 10.76 5.57 -1.48
C LEU A 335 12.10 6.27 -1.73
N ARG A 336 13.23 5.61 -1.46
CA ARG A 336 14.56 6.15 -1.79
C ARG A 336 14.75 6.32 -3.29
N ALA A 337 14.34 5.34 -4.09
CA ALA A 337 14.37 5.44 -5.54
C ALA A 337 13.62 6.66 -6.04
N GLU A 338 12.41 6.91 -5.52
CA GLU A 338 11.65 8.11 -5.87
C GLU A 338 12.42 9.39 -5.50
N ALA A 339 12.94 9.47 -4.26
CA ALA A 339 13.72 10.62 -3.83
C ALA A 339 14.96 10.85 -4.69
N GLU A 340 15.71 9.79 -5.01
CA GLU A 340 16.90 9.87 -5.84
C GLU A 340 16.60 10.36 -7.26
N VAL A 341 15.49 9.93 -7.88
CA VAL A 341 15.07 10.47 -9.19
C VAL A 341 14.87 11.98 -9.08
N GLU A 342 14.16 12.45 -8.07
CA GLU A 342 13.81 13.88 -7.94
C GLU A 342 14.99 14.75 -7.50
N LEU A 343 15.97 14.17 -6.83
CA LEU A 343 17.25 14.81 -6.51
C LEU A 343 18.28 14.73 -7.66
N GLY A 344 17.91 14.15 -8.81
CA GLY A 344 18.74 14.10 -10.02
C GLY A 344 19.68 12.88 -10.10
N ASN A 345 19.60 11.95 -9.15
CA ASN A 345 20.44 10.75 -9.10
C ASN A 345 19.73 9.55 -9.74
N VAL A 346 19.41 9.65 -11.04
CA VAL A 346 18.67 8.61 -11.79
C VAL A 346 19.34 7.23 -11.68
N GLN A 347 20.67 7.17 -11.75
CA GLN A 347 21.40 5.90 -11.65
C GLN A 347 21.15 5.20 -10.30
N ALA A 348 21.26 5.93 -9.19
CA ALA A 348 21.03 5.40 -7.85
C ALA A 348 19.57 4.94 -7.68
N ALA A 349 18.62 5.70 -8.25
CA ALA A 349 17.22 5.31 -8.22
C ALA A 349 16.95 3.98 -8.93
N MET A 350 17.56 3.77 -10.10
CA MET A 350 17.35 2.53 -10.84
C MET A 350 18.05 1.33 -10.18
N GLU A 351 19.16 1.55 -9.49
CA GLU A 351 19.78 0.52 -8.64
C GLU A 351 18.84 0.07 -7.52
N ASP A 352 18.10 0.99 -6.88
CA ASP A 352 17.09 0.65 -5.87
C ASP A 352 15.89 -0.11 -6.45
N VAL A 353 15.42 0.29 -7.64
CA VAL A 353 14.36 -0.45 -8.35
C VAL A 353 14.83 -1.87 -8.69
N ASP A 354 16.06 -2.01 -9.19
CA ASP A 354 16.63 -3.31 -9.56
C ASP A 354 16.85 -4.24 -8.35
N VAL A 355 17.03 -3.71 -7.13
CA VAL A 355 17.03 -4.53 -5.90
C VAL A 355 15.69 -5.26 -5.74
N ILE A 356 14.57 -4.56 -5.91
CA ILE A 356 13.22 -5.14 -5.79
C ILE A 356 12.93 -6.11 -6.93
N ARG A 357 13.28 -5.73 -8.16
CA ARG A 357 13.08 -6.59 -9.34
C ARG A 357 13.88 -7.87 -9.27
N LYS A 358 15.14 -7.78 -8.83
CA LYS A 358 15.99 -8.95 -8.61
C LYS A 358 15.41 -9.89 -7.56
N ARG A 359 14.87 -9.37 -6.46
CA ARG A 359 14.16 -10.20 -5.46
C ARG A 359 12.99 -10.93 -6.11
N ALA A 360 12.25 -10.25 -6.97
CA ALA A 360 11.08 -10.80 -7.65
C ALA A 360 11.42 -11.70 -8.85
N LYS A 361 12.70 -11.95 -9.17
CA LYS A 361 13.14 -12.64 -10.41
C LYS A 361 12.60 -12.00 -11.71
N ALA A 362 12.21 -10.74 -11.62
CA ALA A 362 11.84 -9.92 -12.75
C ALA A 362 13.10 -9.53 -13.56
N GLU A 363 12.93 -9.16 -14.82
CA GLU A 363 14.04 -8.77 -15.68
C GLU A 363 14.69 -7.49 -15.14
N THR A 364 16.00 -7.51 -14.88
CA THR A 364 16.74 -6.33 -14.40
C THR A 364 17.31 -5.59 -15.60
N LEU A 365 16.76 -4.42 -15.91
CA LEU A 365 17.12 -3.68 -17.12
C LEU A 365 17.25 -2.17 -16.91
N TYR A 366 17.08 -1.63 -15.72
CA TYR A 366 16.94 -0.18 -15.60
C TYR A 366 18.28 0.52 -15.29
N ALA A 367 19.11 -0.01 -14.41
CA ALA A 367 20.39 0.61 -14.07
C ALA A 367 21.31 0.71 -15.30
N GLY A 368 21.82 1.93 -15.57
CA GLY A 368 22.67 2.23 -16.73
C GLY A 368 21.97 2.27 -18.09
N LYS A 369 20.65 2.01 -18.15
CA LYS A 369 19.85 2.10 -19.40
C LYS A 369 18.84 3.23 -19.39
N VAL A 370 18.21 3.48 -18.24
CA VAL A 370 17.29 4.60 -18.03
C VAL A 370 18.10 5.80 -17.57
N THR A 371 18.11 6.87 -18.36
CA THR A 371 18.85 8.10 -18.05
C THR A 371 17.94 9.33 -17.97
N ASP A 372 16.76 9.28 -18.57
CA ASP A 372 15.78 10.35 -18.52
C ASP A 372 15.03 10.34 -17.18
N GLN A 373 14.89 11.52 -16.57
CA GLN A 373 14.25 11.66 -15.26
C GLN A 373 12.75 11.32 -15.29
N VAL A 374 12.04 11.64 -16.38
CA VAL A 374 10.61 11.31 -16.53
C VAL A 374 10.45 9.80 -16.67
N GLU A 375 11.27 9.15 -17.48
CA GLU A 375 11.29 7.69 -17.59
C GLU A 375 11.62 7.01 -16.26
N ALA A 376 12.66 7.47 -15.55
CA ALA A 376 13.05 6.94 -14.24
C ALA A 376 11.91 7.05 -13.22
N ARG A 377 11.28 8.23 -13.10
CA ARG A 377 10.11 8.45 -12.24
C ARG A 377 8.98 7.49 -12.57
N SER A 378 8.75 7.25 -13.85
CA SER A 378 7.72 6.35 -14.36
C SER A 378 8.02 4.89 -14.00
N MET A 379 9.28 4.47 -14.06
CA MET A 379 9.70 3.13 -13.64
C MET A 379 9.52 2.92 -12.14
N VAL A 380 9.84 3.93 -11.30
CA VAL A 380 9.56 3.86 -9.86
C VAL A 380 8.05 3.74 -9.59
N LEU A 381 7.21 4.56 -10.25
CA LEU A 381 5.76 4.48 -10.10
C LEU A 381 5.18 3.12 -10.57
N LYS A 382 5.73 2.57 -11.66
CA LYS A 382 5.36 1.23 -12.17
C LYS A 382 5.73 0.17 -11.13
N GLU A 383 6.98 0.13 -10.68
CA GLU A 383 7.46 -0.89 -9.75
C GLU A 383 6.71 -0.84 -8.41
N ARG A 384 6.38 0.36 -7.90
CA ARG A 384 5.48 0.50 -6.74
C ARG A 384 4.10 -0.12 -6.97
N GLY A 385 3.55 0.01 -8.18
CA GLY A 385 2.25 -0.55 -8.55
C GLY A 385 2.26 -2.09 -8.60
N LEU A 386 3.36 -2.67 -9.08
CA LEU A 386 3.57 -4.12 -9.11
C LEU A 386 3.83 -4.67 -7.70
N GLU A 387 4.77 -4.05 -6.99
CA GLU A 387 5.24 -4.51 -5.69
C GLU A 387 4.14 -4.42 -4.62
N PHE A 388 3.40 -3.30 -4.55
CA PHE A 388 2.38 -3.05 -3.52
C PHE A 388 0.94 -3.30 -3.99
N CYS A 389 0.75 -4.17 -4.99
CA CYS A 389 -0.58 -4.51 -5.48
C CYS A 389 -1.47 -5.03 -4.33
N GLN A 390 -2.69 -4.50 -4.20
CA GLN A 390 -3.62 -4.82 -3.10
C GLN A 390 -3.14 -4.48 -1.67
N GLU A 391 -2.12 -3.64 -1.51
CA GLU A 391 -1.63 -3.15 -0.19
C GLU A 391 -2.06 -1.71 0.09
N PHE A 392 -3.23 -1.31 -0.42
CA PHE A 392 -3.86 0.00 -0.16
C PHE A 392 -3.10 1.24 -0.65
N ASN A 393 -2.04 1.09 -1.46
CA ASN A 393 -1.17 2.19 -1.90
C ASN A 393 -1.53 2.82 -3.25
N ARG A 394 -1.88 2.02 -4.27
CA ARG A 394 -1.95 2.47 -5.68
C ARG A 394 -2.83 3.70 -5.92
N LYS A 395 -3.99 3.79 -5.28
CA LYS A 395 -4.87 4.96 -5.41
C LYS A 395 -4.18 6.23 -4.92
N PHE A 396 -3.53 6.17 -3.76
CA PHE A 396 -2.86 7.33 -3.16
C PHE A 396 -1.61 7.73 -3.95
N ASP A 397 -0.90 6.77 -4.56
CA ASP A 397 0.19 7.08 -5.51
C ASP A 397 -0.30 7.89 -6.72
N LEU A 398 -1.44 7.51 -7.30
CA LEU A 398 -2.02 8.29 -8.40
C LEU A 398 -2.53 9.67 -7.95
N LEU A 399 -3.09 9.77 -6.74
CA LEU A 399 -3.58 11.04 -6.21
C LEU A 399 -2.44 12.02 -5.92
N ARG A 400 -1.36 11.58 -5.26
CA ARG A 400 -0.24 12.45 -4.89
C ARG A 400 0.60 12.92 -6.08
N TRP A 401 0.54 12.21 -7.20
CA TRP A 401 1.12 12.65 -8.48
C TRP A 401 0.14 13.41 -9.36
N GLY A 402 -1.11 13.63 -8.93
CA GLY A 402 -2.12 14.29 -9.76
C GLY A 402 -2.52 13.53 -11.03
N LEU A 403 -2.31 12.21 -11.06
CA LEU A 403 -2.56 11.33 -12.21
C LEU A 403 -3.91 10.61 -12.15
N TYR A 404 -4.59 10.66 -11.00
CA TYR A 404 -5.77 9.83 -10.74
C TYR A 404 -6.87 10.00 -11.80
N LEU A 405 -7.21 11.22 -12.20
CA LEU A 405 -8.27 11.42 -13.19
C LEU A 405 -7.84 10.94 -14.58
N ASP A 406 -6.63 11.29 -15.01
CA ASP A 406 -6.13 10.94 -16.34
C ASP A 406 -6.04 9.42 -16.52
N VAL A 407 -5.36 8.74 -15.58
CA VAL A 407 -5.16 7.29 -15.64
C VAL A 407 -6.48 6.52 -15.50
N MET A 408 -7.36 6.95 -14.58
CA MET A 408 -8.64 6.26 -14.39
C MET A 408 -9.63 6.52 -15.53
N ASN A 409 -9.55 7.68 -16.20
CA ASN A 409 -10.41 7.98 -17.34
C ASN A 409 -9.94 7.29 -18.62
N GLU A 410 -8.63 7.07 -18.79
CA GLU A 410 -8.12 6.23 -19.87
C GLU A 410 -8.57 4.75 -19.74
N THR A 411 -9.02 4.34 -18.55
CA THR A 411 -9.54 3.00 -18.25
C THR A 411 -11.07 2.97 -18.00
N GLN A 412 -11.79 4.03 -18.39
CA GLN A 412 -13.18 4.36 -17.98
C GLN A 412 -14.34 3.44 -18.42
N SER A 413 -14.08 2.36 -19.15
CA SER A 413 -15.13 1.42 -19.56
C SER A 413 -14.77 0.01 -19.14
N ILE A 414 -15.59 -0.57 -18.27
CA ILE A 414 -15.53 -1.99 -17.93
C ILE A 414 -16.79 -2.66 -18.48
N VAL A 415 -16.59 -3.74 -19.22
CA VAL A 415 -17.70 -4.61 -19.64
C VAL A 415 -17.99 -5.57 -18.48
N CYS A 416 -19.18 -5.49 -17.89
CA CYS A 416 -19.60 -6.33 -16.77
C CYS A 416 -20.92 -7.00 -17.12
N GLY A 417 -20.89 -8.31 -17.40
CA GLY A 417 -22.02 -8.98 -18.06
C GLY A 417 -22.23 -8.41 -19.46
N ASN A 418 -23.47 -8.31 -19.90
CA ASN A 418 -23.80 -7.69 -21.19
C ASN A 418 -23.89 -6.14 -21.13
N ALA A 419 -23.38 -5.51 -20.06
CA ALA A 419 -23.52 -4.07 -19.84
C ALA A 419 -22.16 -3.37 -19.80
N ASN A 420 -22.02 -2.31 -20.60
CA ASN A 420 -20.94 -1.34 -20.47
C ASN A 420 -21.22 -0.46 -19.25
N ARG A 421 -20.39 -0.58 -18.21
CA ARG A 421 -20.45 0.31 -17.05
C ARG A 421 -19.43 1.42 -17.20
N SER A 422 -19.93 2.65 -17.21
CA SER A 422 -19.08 3.84 -17.14
C SER A 422 -18.43 3.91 -15.75
N THR A 423 -17.10 3.97 -15.74
CA THR A 423 -16.29 4.17 -14.53
C THR A 423 -15.53 5.49 -14.57
N VAL A 424 -16.05 6.47 -15.32
CA VAL A 424 -15.51 7.83 -15.40
C VAL A 424 -15.31 8.41 -14.00
N ARG A 425 -14.20 9.10 -13.82
CA ARG A 425 -13.83 9.85 -12.62
C ARG A 425 -13.85 11.34 -12.91
N SER A 426 -14.36 12.11 -11.98
CA SER A 426 -14.34 13.56 -12.01
C SER A 426 -13.67 14.13 -10.78
N LYS A 427 -13.53 15.47 -10.70
CA LYS A 427 -12.90 16.17 -9.58
C LYS A 427 -13.45 15.73 -8.20
N LYS A 428 -14.72 15.32 -8.10
CA LYS A 428 -15.28 14.81 -6.84
C LYS A 428 -14.60 13.56 -6.32
N ASN A 429 -14.02 12.73 -7.21
CA ASN A 429 -13.38 11.48 -6.84
C ASN A 429 -11.95 11.62 -6.32
N LEU A 430 -11.39 12.84 -6.34
CA LEU A 430 -10.06 13.12 -5.78
C LEU A 430 -10.05 13.00 -4.26
N LEU A 431 -11.18 13.24 -3.59
CA LEU A 431 -11.36 13.11 -2.15
C LEU A 431 -12.61 12.29 -1.85
N TYR A 432 -12.71 11.71 -0.65
CA TYR A 432 -13.93 11.08 -0.18
C TYR A 432 -14.94 12.12 0.32
N ALA A 433 -16.22 11.74 0.25
CA ALA A 433 -17.30 12.47 0.89
C ALA A 433 -17.10 12.43 2.41
N ILE A 434 -17.15 13.58 3.06
CA ILE A 434 -17.23 13.66 4.52
C ILE A 434 -18.56 13.00 4.93
N PRO A 435 -18.55 12.08 5.92
CA PRO A 435 -19.78 11.44 6.38
C PRO A 435 -20.83 12.45 6.80
N ALA A 436 -22.08 12.27 6.36
CA ALA A 436 -23.16 13.22 6.62
C ALA A 436 -23.41 13.45 8.12
N ALA A 437 -23.18 12.43 8.96
CA ALA A 437 -23.27 12.55 10.42
C ALA A 437 -22.22 13.53 10.98
N GLU A 438 -20.98 13.48 10.48
CA GLU A 438 -19.92 14.39 10.93
C GLU A 438 -20.23 15.85 10.53
N VAL A 439 -20.74 16.07 9.31
CA VAL A 439 -21.20 17.40 8.85
C VAL A 439 -22.37 17.91 9.69
N ALA A 440 -23.28 17.02 10.09
CA ALA A 440 -24.44 17.38 10.89
C ALA A 440 -24.07 17.73 12.34
N GLU A 441 -23.14 16.99 12.96
CA GLU A 441 -22.74 17.17 14.36
C GLU A 441 -21.80 18.37 14.56
N ASN A 442 -20.77 18.51 13.73
CA ASN A 442 -19.78 19.56 13.86
C ASN A 442 -20.16 20.81 13.05
N LYS A 443 -20.71 21.82 13.74
CA LYS A 443 -21.22 23.07 13.14
C LYS A 443 -20.13 23.94 12.51
N LEU A 444 -18.86 23.68 12.80
CA LEU A 444 -17.71 24.39 12.24
C LEU A 444 -17.01 23.62 11.11
N LEU A 445 -17.42 22.38 10.82
CA LEU A 445 -16.79 21.55 9.79
C LEU A 445 -16.91 22.17 8.38
N GLY A 446 -17.95 22.97 8.17
CA GLY A 446 -18.30 23.54 6.88
C GLY A 446 -19.05 22.56 5.99
N GLY A 447 -18.97 22.77 4.67
CA GLY A 447 -19.60 21.91 3.67
C GLY A 447 -18.82 20.64 3.38
N ASN A 448 -19.43 19.77 2.57
CA ASN A 448 -18.76 18.57 2.07
C ASN A 448 -17.63 18.92 1.07
N ASN A 449 -16.78 17.94 0.78
CA ASN A 449 -15.82 18.05 -0.32
C ASN A 449 -16.54 18.22 -1.66
N TYR A 450 -15.85 18.83 -2.63
CA TYR A 450 -16.42 19.19 -3.92
C TYR A 450 -17.22 18.04 -4.57
N GLY A 451 -18.48 18.31 -4.91
CA GLY A 451 -19.34 17.40 -5.66
C GLY A 451 -20.09 16.34 -4.84
N TYR A 452 -20.15 16.49 -3.51
CA TYR A 452 -20.91 15.64 -2.59
C TYR A 452 -21.99 16.38 -1.82
#